data_AF-A0A1Q6RUB7-F1
#
_entry.id   AF-A0A1Q6RUB7-F1
#
_cell.length_a   1.000
_cell.length_b   1.000
_cell.length_c   1.000
_cell.angle_alpha   90.00
_cell.angle_beta   90.00
_cell.angle_gamma   90.00
#
_symmetry.space_group_name_H-M   'P 1'
#
loop_
_entity.id
_entity.type
_entity.pdbx_description
1 polymer ?
#
loop_
_entity_poly.entity_id
_entity_poly.type
_entity_poly.pdbx_seq_one_letter_code
_entity_poly.pdbx_strand_id
1 'polypeptide(L)'
;MAQNKLNGAIELNGTCQNQTASSIKTLSESFEMTGRLDAEYYLPKYDELFDTLRKFPCKRLGDIVTIKKSIEPGSEAYQDSGIPFVRVSDISNFEVIQPEIYLSENVVENVETLYPRKDTILFSKDGSVGIAYKLAENKKIITSGALLHLTVKDKGTVLPDYLTLVLNSNIVQMQAERDSNGAIIQHWKPSEIENVVVPVLEMEQQKKIVELVQKSFALRKQSKQLLEDAKCAVEMAIEQGEDIALKWLESKMMPEEV
;
A
#
# COMPACT_ATOMS: atom_id res chain seq x y z
N MET A 1 -14.96 -5.13 -3.51
CA MET A 1 -16.14 -4.33 -3.11
C MET A 1 -15.78 -2.89 -2.72
N ALA A 2 -14.85 -2.68 -1.77
CA ALA A 2 -14.41 -1.32 -1.40
C ALA A 2 -13.84 -0.53 -2.59
N GLN A 3 -12.95 -1.13 -3.38
CA GLN A 3 -12.40 -0.50 -4.59
C GLN A 3 -13.48 -0.10 -5.60
N ASN A 4 -14.48 -0.97 -5.84
CA ASN A 4 -15.58 -0.64 -6.75
C ASN A 4 -16.43 0.53 -6.22
N LYS A 5 -16.58 0.63 -4.89
CA LYS A 5 -17.31 1.74 -4.27
C LYS A 5 -16.53 3.06 -4.38
N LEU A 6 -15.21 3.01 -4.25
CA LEU A 6 -14.33 4.15 -4.53
C LEU A 6 -14.41 4.56 -6.00
N ASN A 7 -14.26 3.62 -6.93
CA ASN A 7 -14.33 3.87 -8.37
C ASN A 7 -15.69 4.43 -8.78
N GLY A 8 -16.78 3.87 -8.25
CA GLY A 8 -18.13 4.36 -8.48
C GLY A 8 -18.39 5.75 -7.88
N ALA A 9 -17.75 6.08 -6.76
CA ALA A 9 -17.85 7.42 -6.18
C ALA A 9 -17.08 8.48 -6.97
N ILE A 10 -16.01 8.09 -7.68
CA ILE A 10 -15.13 9.00 -8.44
C ILE A 10 -15.44 8.90 -9.95
N GLU A 11 -16.46 8.14 -10.35
CA GLU A 11 -16.85 7.89 -11.74
C GLU A 11 -15.73 7.34 -12.64
N LEU A 12 -14.69 6.75 -12.03
CA LEU A 12 -13.61 6.08 -12.74
C LEU A 12 -14.05 4.67 -13.11
N ASN A 13 -14.94 4.57 -14.09
CA ASN A 13 -15.09 3.33 -14.83
C ASN A 13 -13.81 3.14 -15.64
N GLY A 14 -13.07 2.07 -15.39
CA GLY A 14 -11.71 1.79 -15.88
C GLY A 14 -11.58 1.60 -17.40
N THR A 15 -12.26 2.40 -18.19
CA THR A 15 -12.17 2.48 -19.64
C THR A 15 -11.95 3.94 -20.00
N CYS A 16 -10.70 4.33 -20.25
CA CYS A 16 -10.42 5.46 -21.13
C CYS A 16 -11.15 5.17 -22.44
N GLN A 17 -12.26 5.87 -22.70
CA GLN A 17 -13.07 5.65 -23.89
C GLN A 17 -12.55 6.43 -25.11
N ASN A 18 -11.42 7.15 -25.02
CA ASN A 18 -10.86 7.81 -26.19
C ASN A 18 -9.96 6.91 -27.03
N GLN A 19 -10.30 6.87 -28.32
CA GLN A 19 -9.66 6.11 -29.40
C GLN A 19 -8.39 6.78 -29.96
N THR A 20 -7.90 7.87 -29.37
CA THR A 20 -6.70 8.57 -29.84
C THR A 20 -5.46 8.09 -29.09
N ALA A 21 -4.61 7.35 -29.79
CA ALA A 21 -3.33 6.84 -29.29
C ALA A 21 -2.21 7.89 -29.21
N SER A 22 -2.49 9.14 -29.60
CA SER A 22 -1.51 10.22 -29.69
C SER A 22 -1.95 11.46 -28.92
N SER A 23 -0.95 12.19 -28.43
CA SER A 23 -1.10 13.44 -27.69
C SER A 23 -0.24 14.50 -28.39
N ILE A 24 -0.78 15.70 -28.60
CA ILE A 24 -0.06 16.84 -29.15
C ILE A 24 0.05 17.87 -28.05
N LYS A 25 1.28 18.16 -27.63
CA LYS A 25 1.61 19.18 -26.64
C LYS A 25 2.59 20.17 -27.26
N THR A 26 2.31 21.46 -27.09
CA THR A 26 3.27 22.49 -27.50
C THR A 26 4.50 22.47 -26.58
N LEU A 27 5.63 23.08 -26.99
CA LEU A 27 6.83 23.14 -26.15
C LEU A 27 6.57 23.80 -24.79
N SER A 28 5.77 24.87 -24.80
CA SER A 28 5.34 25.59 -23.61
C SER A 28 4.43 24.76 -22.69
N GLU A 29 3.68 23.79 -23.22
CA GLU A 29 2.78 22.91 -22.46
C GLU A 29 3.45 21.58 -22.05
N SER A 30 4.70 21.36 -22.43
CA SER A 30 5.43 20.11 -22.20
C SER A 30 6.76 20.36 -21.48
N PHE A 31 7.84 20.53 -22.25
CA PHE A 31 9.19 20.61 -21.75
C PHE A 31 9.41 21.82 -20.83
N GLU A 32 8.86 22.98 -21.17
CA GLU A 32 9.05 24.19 -20.35
C GLU A 32 8.34 24.08 -18.99
N MET A 33 7.26 23.31 -18.90
CA MET A 33 6.53 23.11 -17.65
C MET A 33 7.10 21.99 -16.77
N THR A 34 7.54 20.89 -17.40
CA THR A 34 7.84 19.65 -16.68
C THR A 34 9.30 19.22 -16.78
N GLY A 35 10.04 19.75 -17.75
CA GLY A 35 11.37 19.30 -18.13
C GLY A 35 11.40 17.93 -18.82
N ARG A 36 10.25 17.34 -19.17
CA ARG A 36 10.15 15.99 -19.77
C ARG A 36 9.85 16.02 -21.26
N LEU A 37 10.46 15.10 -22.00
CA LEU A 37 10.28 14.88 -23.45
C LEU A 37 9.83 13.46 -23.80
N ASP A 38 9.72 12.56 -22.83
CA ASP A 38 9.25 11.20 -23.04
C ASP A 38 7.74 11.17 -23.34
N ALA A 39 7.34 10.42 -24.37
CA ALA A 39 5.97 10.40 -24.88
C ALA A 39 5.01 9.74 -23.89
N GLU A 40 5.50 8.77 -23.13
CA GLU A 40 4.76 8.04 -22.11
C GLU A 40 4.15 9.00 -21.09
N TYR A 41 4.89 10.03 -20.64
CA TYR A 41 4.40 11.03 -19.69
C TYR A 41 3.15 11.80 -20.16
N TYR A 42 3.00 11.95 -21.47
CA TYR A 42 1.95 12.76 -22.09
C TYR A 42 0.81 11.92 -22.68
N LEU A 43 0.71 10.64 -22.34
CA LEU A 43 -0.38 9.78 -22.80
C LEU A 43 -1.76 10.35 -22.41
N PRO A 44 -2.76 10.36 -23.31
CA PRO A 44 -4.07 10.97 -23.06
C PRO A 44 -4.80 10.44 -21.83
N LYS A 45 -4.55 9.18 -21.44
CA LYS A 45 -5.11 8.58 -20.22
C LYS A 45 -4.85 9.40 -18.96
N TYR A 46 -3.72 10.11 -18.91
CA TYR A 46 -3.37 10.95 -17.76
C TYR A 46 -4.13 12.28 -17.75
N ASP A 47 -4.34 12.89 -18.93
CA ASP A 47 -5.17 14.10 -19.03
C ASP A 47 -6.61 13.78 -18.58
N GLU A 48 -7.17 12.66 -19.02
CA GLU A 48 -8.51 12.19 -18.60
C GLU A 48 -8.61 11.96 -17.10
N LEU A 49 -7.56 11.39 -16.50
CA LEU A 49 -7.48 11.20 -15.06
C LEU A 49 -7.56 12.54 -14.33
N PHE A 50 -6.74 13.52 -14.71
CA PHE A 50 -6.73 14.82 -14.05
C PHE A 50 -8.01 15.62 -14.33
N ASP A 51 -8.60 15.52 -15.52
CA ASP A 51 -9.90 16.13 -15.83
C ASP A 51 -11.02 15.53 -14.97
N THR A 52 -10.97 14.22 -14.71
CA THR A 52 -11.90 13.56 -13.78
C THR A 52 -11.68 14.03 -12.35
N LEU A 53 -10.43 14.06 -11.87
CA LEU A 53 -10.10 14.50 -10.51
C LEU A 53 -10.51 15.95 -10.23
N ARG A 54 -10.45 16.85 -11.23
CA ARG A 54 -10.91 18.25 -11.08
C ARG A 54 -12.39 18.39 -10.70
N LYS A 55 -13.20 17.35 -10.92
CA LYS A 55 -14.63 17.34 -10.54
C LYS A 55 -14.84 17.09 -9.04
N PHE A 56 -13.80 16.68 -8.31
CA PHE A 56 -13.88 16.30 -6.91
C PHE A 56 -12.98 17.19 -6.04
N PRO A 57 -13.30 17.37 -4.74
CA PRO A 57 -12.38 17.96 -3.80
C PRO A 57 -11.11 17.10 -3.72
N CYS A 58 -9.97 17.67 -4.10
CA CYS A 58 -8.68 16.99 -4.08
C CYS A 58 -7.68 17.72 -3.20
N LYS A 59 -6.76 16.98 -2.60
CA LYS A 59 -5.60 17.51 -1.87
C LYS A 59 -4.32 16.85 -2.37
N ARG A 60 -3.19 17.51 -2.22
CA ARG A 60 -1.89 16.88 -2.46
C ARG A 60 -1.58 15.92 -1.31
N LEU A 61 -0.94 14.80 -1.60
CA LEU A 61 -0.59 13.82 -0.58
C LEU A 61 0.28 14.45 0.52
N GLY A 62 1.23 15.32 0.17
CA GLY A 62 2.05 16.07 1.12
C GLY A 62 1.26 16.95 2.08
N ASP A 63 0.06 17.41 1.71
CA ASP A 63 -0.83 18.17 2.59
C ASP A 63 -1.59 17.25 3.57
N ILE A 64 -1.82 15.99 3.19
CA ILE A 64 -2.57 15.00 3.97
C ILE A 64 -1.68 14.29 4.99
N VAL A 65 -0.44 13.99 4.62
CA VAL A 65 0.45 13.13 5.42
C VAL A 65 1.77 13.80 5.77
N THR A 66 2.38 13.33 6.85
CA THR A 66 3.82 13.50 7.11
C THR A 66 4.53 12.29 6.52
N ILE A 67 5.57 12.54 5.72
CA ILE A 67 6.38 11.50 5.07
C ILE A 67 7.69 11.36 5.83
N LYS A 68 8.03 10.14 6.22
CA LYS A 68 9.33 9.79 6.80
C LYS A 68 9.97 8.67 6.00
N LYS A 69 11.28 8.78 5.72
CA LYS A 69 12.08 7.70 5.16
C LYS A 69 12.64 6.84 6.30
N SER A 70 12.73 5.53 6.06
CA SER A 70 13.51 4.63 6.89
C SER A 70 14.99 4.64 6.44
N ILE A 71 15.71 3.52 6.60
CA ILE A 71 17.16 3.43 6.38
C ILE A 71 17.55 2.54 5.19
N GLU A 72 18.76 2.76 4.66
CA GLU A 72 19.41 1.97 3.60
C GLU A 72 20.75 1.43 4.15
N PRO A 73 20.75 0.38 4.99
CA PRO A 73 21.95 -0.04 5.71
C PRO A 73 22.96 -0.80 4.83
N GLY A 74 22.60 -1.13 3.59
CA GLY A 74 23.40 -1.97 2.68
C GLY A 74 23.30 -3.46 3.02
N SER A 75 23.63 -4.32 2.05
CA SER A 75 23.56 -5.77 2.22
C SER A 75 24.57 -6.31 3.23
N GLU A 76 25.66 -5.59 3.46
CA GLU A 76 26.71 -5.91 4.44
C GLU A 76 26.16 -5.98 5.89
N ALA A 77 25.05 -5.28 6.15
CA ALA A 77 24.43 -5.20 7.48
C ALA A 77 23.39 -6.32 7.72
N TYR A 78 23.09 -7.14 6.71
CA TYR A 78 22.07 -8.18 6.79
C TYR A 78 22.52 -9.35 7.67
N GLN A 79 21.60 -9.84 8.49
CA GLN A 79 21.81 -10.92 9.43
C GLN A 79 20.65 -11.92 9.36
N ASP A 80 20.88 -13.13 9.86
CA ASP A 80 19.86 -14.19 9.95
C ASP A 80 18.99 -14.07 11.22
N SER A 81 19.32 -13.14 12.12
CA SER A 81 18.57 -12.89 13.36
C SER A 81 18.70 -11.42 13.79
N GLY A 82 17.78 -10.96 14.65
CA GLY A 82 17.75 -9.59 15.16
C GLY A 82 16.42 -8.91 14.91
N ILE A 83 16.44 -7.64 14.53
CA ILE A 83 15.23 -6.87 14.20
C ILE A 83 14.81 -7.21 12.76
N PRO A 84 13.57 -7.65 12.51
CA PRO A 84 13.10 -7.96 11.16
C PRO A 84 13.20 -6.73 10.23
N PHE A 85 13.80 -6.93 9.05
CA PHE A 85 13.99 -5.90 8.03
C PHE A 85 13.08 -6.12 6.83
N VAL A 86 12.05 -5.29 6.71
CA VAL A 86 11.01 -5.39 5.70
C VAL A 86 11.42 -4.62 4.45
N ARG A 87 11.55 -5.33 3.33
CA ARG A 87 11.84 -4.78 2.00
C ARG A 87 10.56 -4.67 1.18
N VAL A 88 10.67 -4.09 -0.02
CA VAL A 88 9.55 -3.99 -0.97
C VAL A 88 9.00 -5.37 -1.37
N SER A 89 9.83 -6.41 -1.39
CA SER A 89 9.40 -7.80 -1.62
C SER A 89 8.50 -8.36 -0.53
N ASP A 90 8.59 -7.80 0.67
CA ASP A 90 7.96 -8.34 1.88
C ASP A 90 6.66 -7.60 2.22
N ILE A 91 6.18 -6.73 1.31
CA ILE A 91 4.94 -5.97 1.44
C ILE A 91 4.01 -6.27 0.27
N SER A 92 2.74 -6.46 0.60
CA SER A 92 1.63 -6.42 -0.35
C SER A 92 0.59 -5.40 0.13
N ASN A 93 -0.42 -5.14 -0.70
CA ASN A 93 -1.59 -4.35 -0.29
C ASN A 93 -2.45 -5.01 0.81
N PHE A 94 -2.14 -6.25 1.21
CA PHE A 94 -2.89 -6.99 2.22
C PHE A 94 -2.12 -7.33 3.49
N GLU A 95 -0.79 -7.31 3.45
CA GLU A 95 0.04 -7.70 4.60
C GLU A 95 1.49 -7.33 4.42
N VAL A 96 2.19 -7.30 5.56
CA VAL A 96 3.64 -7.42 5.63
C VAL A 96 3.96 -8.89 5.87
N ILE A 97 4.62 -9.51 4.90
CA ILE A 97 5.11 -10.89 4.94
C ILE A 97 6.28 -10.94 5.93
N GLN A 98 6.44 -12.07 6.62
CA GLN A 98 7.58 -12.29 7.51
C GLN A 98 8.88 -12.15 6.70
N PRO A 99 9.77 -11.20 7.04
CA PRO A 99 11.01 -11.03 6.30
C PRO A 99 12.02 -12.13 6.67
N GLU A 100 12.86 -12.48 5.70
CA GLU A 100 13.98 -13.41 5.87
C GLU A 100 15.26 -12.71 6.33
N ILE A 101 15.29 -11.37 6.24
CA ILE A 101 16.45 -10.55 6.56
C ILE A 101 16.23 -9.79 7.85
N TYR A 102 17.27 -9.74 8.67
CA TYR A 102 17.29 -9.05 9.95
C TYR A 102 18.45 -8.07 10.02
N LEU A 103 18.35 -7.12 10.96
CA LEU A 103 19.39 -6.16 11.29
C LEU A 103 19.75 -6.25 12.77
N SER A 104 21.00 -5.89 13.08
CA SER A 104 21.46 -5.73 14.46
C SER A 104 20.63 -4.67 15.20
N GLU A 105 20.42 -4.86 16.52
CA GLU A 105 19.79 -3.86 17.37
C GLU A 105 20.56 -2.54 17.42
N ASN A 106 21.86 -2.56 17.10
CA ASN A 106 22.74 -1.40 17.07
C ASN A 106 22.96 -0.84 15.65
N VAL A 107 22.11 -1.19 14.67
CA VAL A 107 22.27 -0.73 13.27
C VAL A 107 22.28 0.81 13.15
N VAL A 108 21.53 1.49 14.01
CA VAL A 108 21.55 2.95 14.18
C VAL A 108 21.35 3.31 15.64
N GLU A 109 21.83 4.49 16.03
CA GLU A 109 21.47 5.06 17.33
C GLU A 109 19.96 5.34 17.38
N ASN A 110 19.30 5.02 18.50
CA ASN A 110 17.85 5.19 18.69
C ASN A 110 16.99 4.43 17.65
N VAL A 111 17.33 3.16 17.41
CA VAL A 111 16.64 2.28 16.45
C VAL A 111 15.12 2.21 16.63
N GLU A 112 14.62 2.37 17.86
CA GLU A 112 13.19 2.36 18.18
C GLU A 112 12.40 3.46 17.47
N THR A 113 13.05 4.55 17.09
CA THR A 113 12.43 5.65 16.35
C THR A 113 12.09 5.26 14.91
N LEU A 114 12.69 4.18 14.38
CA LEU A 114 12.40 3.63 13.06
C LEU A 114 11.19 2.69 13.07
N TYR A 115 10.72 2.25 14.24
CA TYR A 115 9.61 1.30 14.32
C TYR A 115 8.30 1.97 13.92
N PRO A 116 7.63 1.46 12.86
CA PRO A 116 6.38 2.04 12.43
C PRO A 116 5.28 1.70 13.44
N ARG A 117 4.39 2.67 13.65
CA ARG A 117 3.30 2.57 14.63
C ARG A 117 1.99 2.18 13.95
N LYS A 118 0.99 1.84 14.76
CA LYS A 118 -0.39 1.68 14.30
C LYS A 118 -0.82 2.88 13.46
N ASP A 119 -1.55 2.60 12.38
CA ASP A 119 -2.00 3.55 11.36
C ASP A 119 -0.91 4.19 10.49
N THR A 120 0.38 3.86 10.67
CA THR A 120 1.40 4.19 9.67
C THR A 120 1.12 3.40 8.39
N ILE A 121 1.11 4.11 7.26
CA ILE A 121 0.97 3.51 5.94
C ILE A 121 2.38 3.35 5.36
N LEU A 122 2.78 2.11 5.11
CA LEU A 122 3.99 1.80 4.36
C LEU A 122 3.68 1.96 2.86
N PHE A 123 4.50 2.73 2.15
CA PHE A 123 4.28 3.05 0.74
C PHE A 123 5.56 2.86 -0.08
N SER A 124 5.53 2.02 -1.11
CA SER A 124 6.70 1.74 -1.93
C SER A 124 6.98 2.84 -2.96
N LYS A 125 8.22 3.34 -2.96
CA LYS A 125 8.69 4.34 -3.92
C LYS A 125 9.72 3.80 -4.92
N ASP A 126 10.30 2.63 -4.67
CA ASP A 126 11.27 1.99 -5.57
C ASP A 126 10.84 0.54 -5.89
N GLY A 127 11.21 0.05 -7.07
CA GLY A 127 10.89 -1.31 -7.51
C GLY A 127 9.42 -1.43 -7.89
N SER A 128 8.63 -2.14 -7.09
CA SER A 128 7.17 -2.20 -7.25
C SER A 128 6.54 -0.95 -6.64
N VAL A 129 6.58 0.16 -7.37
CA VAL A 129 6.10 1.48 -6.92
C VAL A 129 4.59 1.49 -6.68
N GLY A 130 4.14 2.21 -5.66
CA GLY A 130 2.72 2.49 -5.44
C GLY A 130 1.97 1.48 -4.57
N ILE A 131 2.64 0.48 -3.99
CA ILE A 131 2.00 -0.46 -3.06
C ILE A 131 1.87 0.23 -1.70
N ALA A 132 0.65 0.25 -1.16
CA ALA A 132 0.36 0.82 0.16
C ALA A 132 -0.19 -0.22 1.13
N TYR A 133 0.30 -0.22 2.37
CA TYR A 133 -0.23 -1.06 3.45
C TYR A 133 -0.27 -0.31 4.78
N LYS A 134 -1.45 -0.27 5.41
CA LYS A 134 -1.62 0.32 6.74
C LYS A 134 -1.37 -0.71 7.83
N LEU A 135 -0.53 -0.36 8.79
CA LEU A 135 -0.31 -1.19 9.98
C LEU A 135 -1.51 -1.16 10.92
N ALA A 136 -2.00 -2.34 11.30
CA ALA A 136 -3.09 -2.52 12.27
C ALA A 136 -2.64 -2.31 13.72
N GLU A 137 -1.35 -2.48 13.99
CA GLU A 137 -0.72 -2.43 15.31
C GLU A 137 0.73 -1.93 15.22
N ASN A 138 1.33 -1.58 16.36
CA ASN A 138 2.74 -1.24 16.41
C ASN A 138 3.59 -2.48 16.10
N LYS A 139 4.64 -2.34 15.30
CA LYS A 139 5.53 -3.46 14.97
C LYS A 139 6.99 -3.10 15.26
N LYS A 140 7.71 -3.98 15.96
CA LYS A 140 9.17 -3.92 16.15
C LYS A 140 9.88 -4.40 14.88
N ILE A 141 9.77 -3.61 13.80
CA ILE A 141 10.39 -3.88 12.50
C ILE A 141 11.11 -2.64 11.99
N ILE A 142 12.12 -2.82 11.15
CA ILE A 142 12.72 -1.73 10.37
C ILE A 142 12.35 -1.95 8.91
N THR A 143 12.02 -0.90 8.17
CA THR A 143 11.73 -1.02 6.73
C THR A 143 12.91 -0.51 5.91
N SER A 144 13.04 -0.97 4.67
CA SER A 144 13.94 -0.38 3.68
C SER A 144 13.58 1.09 3.42
N GLY A 145 14.57 1.90 3.06
CA GLY A 145 14.39 3.26 2.60
C GLY A 145 13.57 3.39 1.31
N ALA A 146 13.37 2.30 0.58
CA ALA A 146 12.42 2.18 -0.53
C ALA A 146 10.94 2.20 -0.08
N LEU A 147 10.67 2.05 1.22
CA LEU A 147 9.36 2.15 1.84
C LEU A 147 9.25 3.45 2.64
N LEU A 148 8.39 4.35 2.17
CA LEU A 148 8.02 5.56 2.89
C LEU A 148 7.03 5.24 4.00
N HIS A 149 7.16 5.93 5.13
CA HIS A 149 6.20 5.91 6.22
C HIS A 149 5.32 7.15 6.09
N LEU A 150 4.05 6.94 5.74
CA LEU A 150 3.06 8.01 5.64
C LEU A 150 2.20 8.00 6.90
N THR A 151 2.15 9.14 7.60
CA THR A 151 1.28 9.34 8.77
C THR A 151 0.28 10.44 8.49
N VAL A 152 -1.02 10.11 8.54
CA VAL A 152 -2.09 11.10 8.31
C VAL A 152 -2.05 12.19 9.38
N LYS A 153 -1.99 13.45 8.93
CA LYS A 153 -1.93 14.64 9.78
C LYS A 153 -3.25 14.93 10.48
N ASP A 154 -4.36 14.83 9.75
CA ASP A 154 -5.71 15.07 10.26
C ASP A 154 -6.69 13.95 9.87
N LYS A 155 -6.99 13.08 10.85
CA LYS A 155 -7.94 11.98 10.70
C LYS A 155 -9.41 12.44 10.61
N GLY A 156 -9.70 13.70 10.94
CA GLY A 156 -11.01 14.33 10.75
C GLY A 156 -11.28 14.73 9.29
N THR A 157 -10.23 14.87 8.48
CA THR A 157 -10.36 15.10 7.03
C THR A 157 -10.24 13.79 6.23
N VAL A 158 -9.22 12.97 6.52
CA VAL A 158 -8.94 11.75 5.73
C VAL A 158 -8.69 10.57 6.66
N LEU A 159 -9.43 9.47 6.48
CA LEU A 159 -9.20 8.26 7.25
C LEU A 159 -7.99 7.47 6.71
N PRO A 160 -7.08 6.94 7.56
CA PRO A 160 -5.92 6.17 7.11
C PRO A 160 -6.27 4.95 6.23
N ASP A 161 -7.34 4.22 6.58
CA ASP A 161 -7.83 3.08 5.79
C ASP A 161 -8.34 3.52 4.41
N TYR A 162 -9.04 4.65 4.35
CA TYR A 162 -9.51 5.23 3.09
C TYR A 162 -8.31 5.66 2.23
N LEU A 163 -7.36 6.39 2.79
CA LEU A 163 -6.16 6.83 2.08
C LEU A 163 -5.37 5.63 1.53
N THR A 164 -5.21 4.56 2.32
CA THR A 164 -4.52 3.34 1.89
C THR A 164 -5.22 2.69 0.69
N LEU A 165 -6.55 2.68 0.67
CA LEU A 165 -7.30 2.20 -0.48
C LEU A 165 -7.06 3.08 -1.72
N VAL A 166 -7.09 4.41 -1.56
CA VAL A 166 -6.86 5.35 -2.67
C VAL A 166 -5.43 5.22 -3.22
N LEU A 167 -4.42 5.06 -2.36
CA LEU A 167 -3.03 4.85 -2.78
C LEU A 167 -2.84 3.57 -3.60
N ASN A 168 -3.59 2.51 -3.29
CA ASN A 168 -3.60 1.28 -4.08
C ASN A 168 -4.53 1.33 -5.30
N SER A 169 -5.28 2.41 -5.50
CA SER A 169 -6.25 2.53 -6.60
C SER A 169 -5.59 2.94 -7.91
N ASN A 170 -6.28 2.72 -9.02
CA ASN A 170 -5.81 3.14 -10.35
C ASN A 170 -5.51 4.65 -10.44
N ILE A 171 -6.14 5.47 -9.59
CA ILE A 171 -5.90 6.92 -9.50
C ILE A 171 -4.46 7.23 -9.18
N VAL A 172 -3.91 6.55 -8.18
CA VAL A 172 -2.54 6.79 -7.72
C VAL A 172 -1.57 5.95 -8.54
N GLN A 173 -1.96 4.74 -8.98
CA GLN A 173 -1.13 3.92 -9.87
C GLN A 173 -0.85 4.62 -11.20
N MET A 174 -1.82 5.30 -11.81
CA MET A 174 -1.60 6.06 -13.05
C MET A 174 -0.70 7.28 -12.82
N GLN A 175 -0.80 7.95 -11.67
CA GLN A 175 0.12 9.04 -11.32
C GLN A 175 1.54 8.50 -11.09
N ALA A 176 1.67 7.33 -10.45
CA ALA A 176 2.94 6.64 -10.28
C ALA A 176 3.57 6.26 -11.62
N GLU A 177 2.79 5.65 -12.51
CA GLU A 177 3.21 5.24 -13.85
C GLU A 177 3.69 6.45 -14.67
N ARG A 178 2.96 7.57 -14.59
CA ARG A 178 3.32 8.82 -15.25
C ARG A 178 4.61 9.42 -14.69
N ASP A 179 4.68 9.59 -13.38
CA ASP A 179 5.72 10.41 -12.75
C ASP A 179 7.02 9.62 -12.51
N SER A 180 6.95 8.31 -12.33
CA SER A 180 8.13 7.47 -12.09
C SER A 180 9.10 7.47 -13.27
N ASN A 181 10.38 7.33 -12.94
CA ASN A 181 11.47 7.22 -13.91
C ASN A 181 12.17 5.86 -13.77
N GLY A 182 12.85 5.42 -14.83
CA GLY A 182 13.68 4.22 -14.84
C GLY A 182 13.03 3.05 -15.57
N ALA A 183 13.75 2.48 -16.55
CA ALA A 183 13.24 1.40 -17.39
C ALA A 183 13.27 0.02 -16.74
N ILE A 184 14.21 -0.22 -15.80
CA ILE A 184 14.42 -1.53 -15.15
C ILE A 184 13.93 -1.51 -13.70
N ILE A 185 14.30 -0.47 -12.95
CA ILE A 185 13.83 -0.25 -11.58
C ILE A 185 13.15 1.11 -11.58
N GLN A 186 11.85 1.10 -11.34
CA GLN A 186 11.09 2.34 -11.21
C GLN A 186 11.47 3.03 -9.91
N HIS A 187 11.64 4.34 -10.00
CA HIS A 187 11.91 5.22 -8.88
C HIS A 187 10.92 6.39 -8.92
N TRP A 188 10.19 6.59 -7.83
CA TRP A 188 9.29 7.72 -7.65
C TRP A 188 9.84 8.64 -6.56
N LYS A 189 10.20 9.87 -6.92
CA LYS A 189 10.87 10.76 -5.97
C LYS A 189 9.89 11.18 -4.88
N PRO A 190 10.33 11.30 -3.61
CA PRO A 190 9.46 11.79 -2.54
C PRO A 190 8.79 13.14 -2.86
N SER A 191 9.48 14.05 -3.54
CA SER A 191 8.92 15.33 -3.99
C SER A 191 7.81 15.19 -5.03
N GLU A 192 7.84 14.14 -5.85
CA GLU A 192 6.75 13.83 -6.80
C GLU A 192 5.58 13.17 -6.05
N ILE A 193 5.89 12.24 -5.13
CA ILE A 193 4.90 11.58 -4.26
C ILE A 193 4.13 12.61 -3.43
N GLU A 194 4.78 13.64 -2.91
CA GLU A 194 4.12 14.74 -2.19
C GLU A 194 3.07 15.47 -3.04
N ASN A 195 3.26 15.52 -4.36
CA ASN A 195 2.37 16.20 -5.29
C ASN A 195 1.23 15.31 -5.83
N VAL A 196 1.18 14.03 -5.45
CA VAL A 196 0.09 13.12 -5.83
C VAL A 196 -1.25 13.72 -5.45
N VAL A 197 -2.15 13.80 -6.42
CA VAL A 197 -3.50 14.33 -6.27
C VAL A 197 -4.39 13.21 -5.72
N VAL A 198 -4.89 13.42 -4.51
CA VAL A 198 -5.74 12.47 -3.78
C VAL A 198 -7.15 13.08 -3.67
N PRO A 199 -8.18 12.40 -4.20
CA PRO A 199 -9.57 12.81 -4.00
C PRO A 199 -9.98 12.58 -2.54
N VAL A 200 -10.62 13.59 -1.96
CA VAL A 200 -11.10 13.60 -0.57
C VAL A 200 -12.61 13.57 -0.60
N LEU A 201 -13.18 12.37 -0.47
CA LEU A 201 -14.62 12.17 -0.36
C LEU A 201 -15.16 12.67 0.98
N GLU A 202 -16.46 12.91 1.04
CA GLU A 202 -17.15 13.25 2.28
C GLU A 202 -16.91 12.17 3.36
N MET A 203 -16.78 12.61 4.62
CA MET A 203 -16.40 11.71 5.73
C MET A 203 -17.35 10.51 5.87
N GLU A 204 -18.65 10.71 5.64
CA GLU A 204 -19.66 9.63 5.65
C GLU A 204 -19.42 8.58 4.54
N GLN A 205 -18.94 9.00 3.36
CA GLN A 205 -18.57 8.07 2.28
C GLN A 205 -17.27 7.35 2.63
N GLN A 206 -16.28 8.05 3.19
CA GLN A 206 -15.04 7.44 3.65
C GLN A 206 -15.31 6.35 4.68
N LYS A 207 -16.13 6.60 5.72
CA LYS A 207 -16.50 5.60 6.74
C LYS A 207 -17.12 4.35 6.11
N LYS A 208 -18.08 4.51 5.20
CA LYS A 208 -18.71 3.39 4.48
C LYS A 208 -17.73 2.57 3.65
N ILE A 209 -16.66 3.18 3.14
CA ILE A 209 -15.59 2.48 2.43
C ILE A 209 -14.69 1.75 3.44
N VAL A 210 -14.30 2.43 4.52
CA VAL A 210 -13.47 1.88 5.58
C VAL A 210 -14.10 0.64 6.22
N GLU A 211 -15.40 0.64 6.48
CA GLU A 211 -16.13 -0.53 6.98
C GLU A 211 -15.97 -1.75 6.05
N LEU A 212 -16.06 -1.53 4.73
CA LEU A 212 -15.87 -2.60 3.74
C LEU A 212 -14.42 -3.09 3.70
N VAL A 213 -13.46 -2.17 3.83
CA VAL A 213 -12.03 -2.50 3.90
C VAL A 213 -11.78 -3.37 5.14
N GLN A 214 -12.20 -2.92 6.32
CA GLN A 214 -12.02 -3.62 7.57
C GLN A 214 -12.68 -5.01 7.56
N LYS A 215 -13.91 -5.10 7.04
CA LYS A 215 -14.59 -6.39 6.85
C LYS A 215 -13.81 -7.32 5.93
N SER A 216 -13.25 -6.80 4.84
CA SER A 216 -12.41 -7.58 3.91
C SER A 216 -11.16 -8.13 4.59
N PHE A 217 -10.48 -7.31 5.40
CA PHE A 217 -9.30 -7.74 6.16
C PHE A 217 -9.65 -8.79 7.22
N ALA A 218 -10.76 -8.63 7.94
CA ALA A 218 -11.23 -9.61 8.92
C ALA A 218 -11.53 -10.97 8.26
N LEU A 219 -12.26 -10.99 7.15
CA LEU A 219 -12.56 -12.20 6.40
C LEU A 219 -11.30 -12.86 5.83
N ARG A 220 -10.33 -12.06 5.34
CA ARG A 220 -9.05 -12.59 4.87
C ARG A 220 -8.27 -13.23 6.01
N LYS A 221 -8.21 -12.61 7.18
CA LYS A 221 -7.55 -13.16 8.38
C LYS A 221 -8.21 -14.48 8.78
N GLN A 222 -9.55 -14.53 8.84
CA GLN A 222 -10.29 -15.75 9.14
C GLN A 222 -10.02 -16.86 8.12
N SER A 223 -10.06 -16.54 6.82
CA SER A 223 -9.79 -17.50 5.76
C SER A 223 -8.37 -18.09 5.85
N LYS A 224 -7.37 -17.28 6.20
CA LYS A 224 -6.01 -17.75 6.42
C LYS A 224 -5.89 -18.66 7.63
N GLN A 225 -6.52 -18.28 8.74
CA GLN A 225 -6.53 -19.11 9.94
C GLN A 225 -7.14 -20.48 9.65
N LEU A 226 -8.31 -20.52 9.01
CA LEU A 226 -8.97 -21.77 8.62
C LEU A 226 -8.12 -22.62 7.68
N LEU A 227 -7.36 -22.00 6.77
CA LEU A 227 -6.47 -22.71 5.87
C LEU A 227 -5.29 -23.33 6.62
N GLU A 228 -4.67 -22.60 7.54
CA GLU A 228 -3.59 -23.14 8.38
C GLU A 228 -4.09 -24.24 9.31
N ASP A 229 -5.27 -24.06 9.91
CA ASP A 229 -5.87 -25.10 10.74
C ASP A 229 -6.12 -26.37 9.91
N ALA A 230 -6.67 -26.24 8.70
CA ALA A 230 -6.88 -27.38 7.81
C ALA A 230 -5.57 -28.08 7.43
N LYS A 231 -4.48 -27.34 7.19
CA LYS A 231 -3.16 -27.91 6.90
C LYS A 231 -2.63 -28.72 8.07
N CYS A 232 -2.61 -28.14 9.28
CA CYS A 232 -2.15 -28.84 10.49
C CYS A 232 -2.98 -30.09 10.76
N ALA A 233 -4.29 -30.06 10.52
CA ALA A 233 -5.14 -31.24 10.67
C ALA A 233 -4.77 -32.36 9.70
N VAL A 234 -4.46 -32.02 8.44
CA VAL A 234 -4.01 -33.01 7.44
C VAL A 234 -2.66 -33.61 7.86
N GLU A 235 -1.72 -32.79 8.32
CA GLU A 235 -0.42 -33.25 8.83
C GLU A 235 -0.60 -34.20 10.02
N MET A 236 -1.45 -33.83 10.99
CA MET A 236 -1.80 -34.69 12.14
C MET A 236 -2.47 -35.99 11.71
N ALA A 237 -3.37 -35.96 10.72
CA ALA A 237 -4.04 -37.16 10.23
C ALA A 237 -3.03 -38.16 9.63
N ILE A 238 -2.01 -37.65 8.93
CA ILE A 238 -0.94 -38.45 8.35
C ILE A 238 -0.04 -39.05 9.43
N GLU A 239 0.32 -38.26 10.45
CA GLU A 239 1.30 -38.68 11.47
C GLU A 239 0.70 -39.50 12.62
N GLN A 240 -0.52 -39.16 13.03
CA GLN A 240 -1.11 -39.60 14.30
C GLN A 240 -2.47 -40.29 14.13
N GLY A 241 -3.10 -40.17 12.95
CA GLY A 241 -4.39 -40.77 12.63
C GLY A 241 -5.54 -39.75 12.55
N GLU A 242 -6.55 -40.09 11.74
CA GLU A 242 -7.67 -39.21 11.43
C GLU A 242 -8.53 -38.83 12.65
N ASP A 243 -8.64 -39.71 13.64
CA ASP A 243 -9.45 -39.48 14.85
C ASP A 243 -8.86 -38.37 15.74
N ILE A 244 -7.53 -38.30 15.84
CA ILE A 244 -6.82 -37.25 16.56
C ILE A 244 -6.93 -35.91 15.83
N ALA A 245 -6.79 -35.92 14.51
CA ALA A 245 -6.92 -34.73 13.68
C ALA A 245 -8.34 -34.11 13.73
N LEU A 246 -9.39 -34.95 13.67
CA LEU A 246 -10.78 -34.49 13.74
C LEU A 246 -11.12 -33.87 15.11
N LYS A 247 -10.72 -34.51 16.21
CA LYS A 247 -10.89 -33.93 17.56
C LYS A 247 -10.18 -32.58 17.71
N TRP A 248 -8.99 -32.46 17.13
CA TRP A 248 -8.24 -31.21 17.13
C TRP A 248 -8.97 -30.12 16.33
N LEU A 249 -9.49 -30.42 15.14
CA LEU A 249 -10.27 -29.46 14.33
C LEU A 249 -11.55 -29.00 15.05
N GLU A 250 -12.27 -29.92 15.68
CA GLU A 250 -13.48 -29.60 16.46
C GLU A 250 -13.17 -28.60 17.57
N SER A 251 -12.03 -28.75 18.25
CA SER A 251 -11.57 -27.81 19.28
C SER A 251 -11.26 -26.40 18.75
N LYS A 252 -10.94 -26.27 17.46
CA LYS A 252 -10.67 -24.97 16.80
C LYS A 252 -11.93 -24.27 16.29
N MET A 253 -12.96 -25.03 15.94
CA MET A 253 -14.23 -24.49 15.43
C MET A 253 -15.19 -24.04 16.53
N MET A 254 -15.02 -24.55 17.75
CA MET A 254 -15.79 -24.17 18.94
C MET A 254 -14.90 -23.30 19.85
N PRO A 255 -14.81 -21.97 19.65
CA PRO A 255 -14.16 -21.14 20.65
C PRO A 255 -14.93 -21.30 21.96
N GLU A 256 -14.24 -21.67 23.04
CA GLU A 256 -14.81 -21.64 24.39
C GLU A 256 -15.49 -20.27 24.58
N GLU A 257 -16.78 -20.29 24.91
CA GLU A 257 -17.51 -19.09 25.32
C GLU A 257 -16.79 -18.50 26.55
N VAL A 258 -16.12 -17.37 26.37
CA VAL A 258 -15.59 -16.52 27.45
C VAL A 258 -16.33 -15.19 27.46
#